data_AF-A0A7T5BTE5-F1
#
_entry.id   AF-A0A7T5BTE5-F1
#
_cell.length_a   1.000
_cell.length_b   1.000
_cell.length_c   1.000
_cell.angle_alpha   90.00
_cell.angle_beta   90.00
_cell.angle_gamma   90.00
#
_symmetry.space_group_name_H-M   'P 1'
#
loop_
_entity.id
_entity.type
_entity.pdbx_description
1 polymer ?
#
loop_
_entity_poly.entity_id
_entity_poly.type
_entity_poly.pdbx_seq_one_letter_code
_entity_poly.pdbx_strand_id
1 'polypeptide(L)'
;MEKADVEEFMKPLAEQYEGIDGLEYNIEYGEEEAVEIIDFNYDELDFEKARKVDGFYLQGDAEQGVSMKKSAELIQEQGYTEVEE
;
A
#
# COMPACT_ATOMS: atom_id res chain seq x y z
N MET A 1 -18.25 15.89 5.00
CA MET A 1 -18.09 14.59 5.66
C MET A 1 -17.35 14.89 6.94
N GLU A 2 -17.90 14.57 8.11
CA GLU A 2 -17.17 14.81 9.36
C GLU A 2 -16.08 13.75 9.54
N LYS A 3 -15.06 14.03 10.35
CA LYS A 3 -13.94 13.09 10.61
C LYS A 3 -14.43 11.68 11.00
N ALA A 4 -15.48 11.60 11.81
CA ALA A 4 -16.09 10.35 12.24
C ALA A 4 -16.67 9.53 11.07
N ASP A 5 -17.28 10.19 10.07
CA ASP A 5 -17.81 9.53 8.88
C ASP A 5 -16.68 8.96 8.01
N VAL A 6 -15.53 9.66 7.94
CA VAL A 6 -14.34 9.18 7.21
C VAL A 6 -13.73 7.98 7.93
N GLU A 7 -13.60 8.03 9.25
CA GLU A 7 -13.11 6.90 10.05
C GLU A 7 -13.98 5.64 9.87
N GLU A 8 -15.31 5.80 9.87
CA GLU A 8 -16.23 4.68 9.64
C GLU A 8 -16.13 4.11 8.23
N PHE A 9 -15.96 4.97 7.22
CA PHE A 9 -15.76 4.56 5.83
C PHE A 9 -14.41 3.83 5.61
N MET A 10 -13.35 4.28 6.27
CA MET A 10 -11.99 3.73 6.10
C MET A 10 -11.77 2.43 6.88
N LYS A 11 -12.50 2.18 7.97
CA LYS A 11 -12.39 0.93 8.75
C LYS A 11 -12.41 -0.36 7.91
N PRO A 12 -13.41 -0.61 7.04
CA PRO A 12 -13.43 -1.82 6.24
C PRO A 12 -12.30 -1.88 5.20
N LEU A 13 -11.75 -0.74 4.79
CA LEU A 13 -10.56 -0.70 3.93
C LEU A 13 -9.31 -1.09 4.72
N ALA A 14 -9.20 -0.66 5.98
CA ALA A 14 -8.10 -1.01 6.88
C ALA A 14 -8.04 -2.52 7.19
N GLU A 15 -9.21 -3.18 7.31
CA GLU A 15 -9.32 -4.61 7.61
C GLU A 15 -8.58 -5.50 6.60
N GLN A 16 -8.45 -5.08 5.34
CA GLN A 16 -7.74 -5.88 4.32
C GLN A 16 -6.24 -6.03 4.64
N TYR A 17 -5.67 -5.09 5.40
CA TYR A 17 -4.26 -5.02 5.74
C TYR A 17 -3.93 -5.74 7.07
N GLU A 18 -4.93 -6.11 7.86
CA GLU A 18 -4.73 -6.77 9.14
C GLU A 18 -4.12 -8.17 8.98
N GLY A 19 -3.11 -8.49 9.80
CA GLY A 19 -2.49 -9.83 9.84
C GLY A 19 -1.60 -10.17 8.64
N ILE A 20 -1.17 -9.15 7.89
CA ILE A 20 -0.10 -9.24 6.89
C ILE A 20 1.22 -8.90 7.58
N ASP A 21 2.12 -9.88 7.70
CA ASP A 21 3.45 -9.66 8.27
C ASP A 21 4.23 -8.71 7.35
N GLY A 22 5.03 -7.80 7.93
CA GLY A 22 5.83 -6.83 7.19
C GLY A 22 5.03 -5.69 6.54
N LEU A 23 3.79 -5.43 6.97
CA LEU A 23 2.96 -4.31 6.51
C LEU A 23 2.55 -3.42 7.69
N GLU A 24 2.80 -2.11 7.56
CA GLU A 24 2.27 -1.10 8.47
C GLU A 24 1.24 -0.24 7.74
N TYR A 25 0.08 -0.05 8.37
CA TYR A 25 -1.04 0.72 7.83
C TYR A 25 -1.39 1.87 8.78
N ASN A 26 -1.44 3.10 8.26
CA ASN A 26 -1.79 4.28 9.03
C ASN A 26 -2.68 5.22 8.22
N ILE A 27 -3.49 6.01 8.94
CA ILE A 27 -4.28 7.09 8.35
C ILE A 27 -4.04 8.35 9.17
N GLU A 28 -3.54 9.39 8.51
CA GLU A 28 -3.38 10.71 9.09
C GLU A 28 -4.58 11.59 8.74
N TYR A 29 -5.36 11.98 9.76
CA TYR A 29 -6.55 12.81 9.58
C TYR A 29 -6.21 14.29 9.76
N GLY A 30 -6.26 15.05 8.67
CA GLY A 30 -6.19 16.51 8.66
C GLY A 30 -7.56 17.18 8.80
N GLU A 31 -7.60 18.50 8.66
CA GLU A 31 -8.85 19.29 8.73
C GLU A 31 -9.69 19.16 7.45
N GLU A 32 -9.06 19.06 6.28
CA GLU A 32 -9.72 19.02 4.97
C GLU A 32 -9.59 17.65 4.27
N GLU A 33 -8.55 16.89 4.58
CA GLU A 33 -8.22 15.63 3.92
C GLU A 33 -7.71 14.58 4.92
N ALA A 34 -7.69 13.33 4.47
CA ALA A 34 -7.02 12.24 5.16
C ALA A 34 -5.96 11.64 4.23
N VAL A 35 -4.79 11.35 4.78
CA VAL A 35 -3.68 10.73 4.05
C VAL A 35 -3.54 9.29 4.53
N GLU A 36 -3.77 8.35 3.63
CA GLU A 36 -3.52 6.93 3.84
C GLU A 36 -2.04 6.62 3.56
N ILE A 37 -1.39 5.94 4.48
CA ILE A 37 0.02 5.56 4.41
C ILE A 37 0.11 4.05 4.59
N ILE A 38 0.72 3.38 3.61
CA ILE A 38 0.92 1.93 3.61
C ILE A 38 2.40 1.66 3.37
N ASP A 39 3.05 1.12 4.39
CA ASP A 39 4.48 0.81 4.36
C ASP A 39 4.68 -0.70 4.28
N PHE A 40 5.36 -1.14 3.22
CA PHE A 40 5.68 -2.55 2.97
C PHE A 40 7.16 -2.81 3.23
N ASN A 41 7.47 -3.65 4.22
CA ASN A 41 8.80 -4.17 4.47
C ASN A 41 9.02 -5.50 3.72
N TYR A 42 9.64 -5.43 2.55
CA TYR A 42 9.84 -6.58 1.65
C TYR A 42 10.74 -7.68 2.23
N ASP A 43 11.52 -7.41 3.28
CA ASP A 43 12.34 -8.42 3.96
C ASP A 43 11.49 -9.33 4.88
N GLU A 44 10.34 -8.84 5.35
CA GLU A 44 9.45 -9.52 6.30
C GLU A 44 8.06 -9.81 5.70
N LEU A 45 7.79 -9.28 4.50
CA LEU A 45 6.45 -9.26 3.90
C LEU A 45 5.91 -10.67 3.59
N ASP A 46 4.68 -10.93 4.01
CA ASP A 46 3.89 -12.06 3.51
C ASP A 46 3.36 -11.74 2.10
N PHE A 47 4.17 -12.04 1.07
CA PHE A 47 3.85 -11.75 -0.33
C PHE A 47 2.58 -12.44 -0.83
N GLU A 48 2.17 -13.58 -0.27
CA GLU A 48 0.93 -14.25 -0.67
C GLU A 48 -0.30 -13.49 -0.23
N LYS A 49 -0.25 -12.88 0.97
CA LYS A 49 -1.32 -12.01 1.46
C LYS A 49 -1.26 -10.62 0.84
N ALA A 50 -0.07 -10.02 0.74
CA ALA A 50 0.11 -8.67 0.22
C ALA A 50 -0.38 -8.52 -1.23
N ARG A 51 -0.29 -9.56 -2.07
CA ARG A 51 -0.85 -9.55 -3.44
C ARG A 51 -2.38 -9.41 -3.52
N LYS A 52 -3.09 -9.51 -2.40
CA LYS A 52 -4.55 -9.45 -2.34
C LYS A 52 -5.08 -8.10 -1.87
N VAL A 53 -4.20 -7.19 -1.45
CA VAL A 53 -4.59 -5.88 -0.94
C VAL A 53 -4.34 -4.78 -1.97
N ASP A 54 -5.11 -3.71 -1.85
CA ASP A 54 -4.94 -2.52 -2.67
C ASP A 54 -3.62 -1.81 -2.32
N GLY A 55 -3.00 -1.19 -3.32
CA GLY A 55 -1.72 -0.46 -3.16
C GLY A 55 -0.46 -1.32 -3.30
N PHE A 56 -0.57 -2.65 -3.36
CA PHE A 56 0.57 -3.53 -3.61
C PHE A 56 0.67 -3.97 -5.07
N TYR A 57 1.75 -3.56 -5.74
CA TYR A 57 2.00 -3.91 -7.14
C TYR A 57 3.38 -4.57 -7.28
N LEU A 58 3.39 -5.80 -7.79
CA LEU A 58 4.61 -6.55 -8.02
C LEU A 58 4.54 -7.32 -9.32
N GLN A 59 5.63 -7.27 -10.10
CA GLN A 59 5.81 -8.11 -11.27
C GLN A 59 6.79 -9.25 -10.97
N GLY A 60 6.37 -10.49 -11.24
CA GLY A 60 7.21 -11.68 -11.11
C GLY A 60 7.06 -12.40 -9.76
N ASP A 61 8.01 -13.28 -9.47
CA ASP A 61 8.02 -14.11 -8.27
C ASP A 61 8.82 -13.44 -7.14
N ALA A 62 8.16 -13.20 -6.01
CA ALA A 62 8.79 -12.58 -4.85
C ALA A 62 9.82 -13.49 -4.17
N GLU A 63 9.68 -14.82 -4.32
CA GLU A 63 10.65 -15.79 -3.77
C GLU A 63 12.03 -15.64 -4.42
N GLN A 64 12.11 -15.06 -5.62
CA GLN A 64 13.36 -14.77 -6.33
C GLN A 64 13.91 -13.36 -6.02
N GLY A 65 13.27 -12.66 -5.08
CA GLY A 65 13.57 -11.28 -4.72
C GLY A 65 12.81 -10.26 -5.57
N VAL A 66 12.71 -9.04 -5.05
CA VAL A 66 12.01 -7.93 -5.71
C VAL A 66 13.00 -6.98 -6.38
N SER A 67 12.73 -6.66 -7.63
CA SER A 67 13.54 -5.73 -8.41
C SER A 67 12.91 -4.34 -8.41
N MET A 68 13.56 -3.39 -7.74
CA MET A 68 13.14 -1.98 -7.74
C MET A 68 12.94 -1.42 -9.15
N LYS A 69 13.82 -1.77 -10.09
CA LYS A 69 13.71 -1.33 -11.49
C LYS A 69 12.41 -1.82 -12.13
N LYS A 70 12.07 -3.10 -11.95
CA LYS A 70 10.82 -3.65 -12.50
C LYS A 70 9.59 -3.08 -11.82
N SER A 71 9.66 -2.82 -10.51
CA SER A 71 8.57 -2.17 -9.78
C SER A 71 8.32 -0.75 -10.30
N ALA A 72 9.38 0.03 -10.55
CA ALA A 72 9.26 1.36 -11.14
C ALA A 72 8.65 1.31 -12.56
N GLU A 73 9.14 0.42 -13.43
CA GLU A 73 8.58 0.22 -14.78
C GLU A 73 7.08 -0.16 -14.73
N LEU A 74 6.69 -1.06 -13.83
CA LEU A 74 5.29 -1.49 -13.66
C LEU A 74 4.36 -0.33 -13.27
N ILE A 75 4.80 0.50 -12.32
CA ILE A 75 4.00 1.65 -11.86
C ILE A 75 3.92 2.72 -12.97
N GLN A 76 4.99 2.94 -13.73
CA GLN A 76 4.95 3.82 -14.90
C GLN A 76 4.01 3.30 -16.00
N GLU A 77 3.99 1.99 -16.26
CA GLU A 77 3.05 1.36 -17.22
C GLU A 77 1.59 1.54 -16.83
N GLN A 78 1.29 1.69 -15.53
CA GLN A 78 -0.05 1.98 -15.02
C GLN A 78 -0.44 3.46 -15.14
N GLY A 79 0.47 4.32 -15.64
CA GLY A 79 0.21 5.73 -15.90
C GLY A 79 0.67 6.68 -14.79
N TYR A 80 1.34 6.17 -13.77
CA TYR A 80 1.95 7.01 -12.72
C TYR A 80 3.24 7.67 -13.24
N THR A 81 3.58 8.82 -12.65
CA THR A 81 4.79 9.58 -12.99
C THR A 81 5.69 9.69 -11.76
N GLU A 82 6.99 9.53 -11.96
CA GLU A 82 7.99 9.71 -10.90
C GLU A 82 8.01 11.17 -10.44
N VAL A 83 8.05 11.37 -9.13
CA VAL A 83 8.20 12.69 -8.52
C VAL A 83 9.57 12.71 -7.84
N GLU A 84 10.43 13.63 -8.24
CA GLU A 84 11.73 13.84 -7.60
C GLU A 84 11.53 14.62 -6.28
N GLU A 85 12.19 14.18 -5.21
CA GLU A 85 12.28 14.90 -3.92
C GLU A 85 13.29 16.07 -3.95
#